data_AF-A0A4D7JSP5-F1
#
_entry.id   AF-A0A4D7JSP5-F1
#
_cell.length_a   1.000
_cell.length_b   1.000
_cell.length_c   1.000
_cell.angle_alpha   90.00
_cell.angle_beta   90.00
_cell.angle_gamma   90.00
#
_symmetry.space_group_name_H-M   'P 1'
#
loop_
_entity.id
_entity.type
_entity.pdbx_description
1 polymer ?
#
loop_
_entity_poly.entity_id
_entity_poly.type
_entity_poly.pdbx_seq_one_letter_code
_entity_poly.pdbx_strand_id
1 'polypeptide(L)' 'MRSFYFILALILSVNVSFAQNLIPFRKGDKWGYVNKAKKVIIDFKYDNANPFQRA' A
#
# COMPACT_ATOMS: atom_id res chain seq x y z
N MET A 1 18.48 5.69 -29.06
CA MET A 1 18.94 6.14 -27.72
C MET A 1 18.13 7.27 -27.08
N ARG A 2 17.30 8.04 -27.81
CA ARG A 2 16.45 9.11 -27.22
C ARG A 2 15.09 8.65 -26.65
N SER A 3 14.56 7.53 -27.12
CA SER A 3 13.22 7.03 -26.75
C SER A 3 13.15 6.45 -25.32
N PHE A 4 14.26 5.96 -24.77
CA PHE A 4 14.31 5.41 -23.40
C PHE A 4 13.99 6.47 -22.32
N TYR A 5 14.45 7.71 -22.50
CA TYR A 5 14.17 8.81 -21.58
C TYR A 5 12.69 9.20 -21.57
N PHE A 6 12.00 9.01 -22.70
CA PHE A 6 10.57 9.29 -22.83
C PHE A 6 9.72 8.28 -22.03
N ILE A 7 10.10 6.99 -22.09
CA ILE A 7 9.42 5.94 -21.33
C ILE A 7 9.68 6.11 -19.83
N LEU A 8 10.90 6.48 -19.45
CA LEU A 8 11.24 6.77 -18.05
C LEU A 8 10.47 7.98 -17.49
N ALA A 9 10.31 9.05 -18.27
CA ALA A 9 9.52 10.22 -17.89
C ALA A 9 8.02 9.90 -17.72
N LEU A 10 7.49 9.01 -18.57
CA LEU A 10 6.09 8.57 -18.48
C LEU A 10 5.82 7.79 -17.18
N ILE A 11 6.75 6.90 -16.79
CA ILE A 11 6.63 6.10 -15.56
C ILE A 11 6.71 6.99 -14.31
N LEU A 12 7.57 8.02 -14.31
CA LEU A 12 7.69 8.97 -13.20
C LEU A 12 6.45 9.88 -13.03
N SER A 13 5.65 10.04 -14.08
CA SER A 13 4.41 10.83 -14.07
C SER A 13 3.22 10.08 -13.44
N VAL A 14 3.32 8.75 -13.29
CA VAL A 14 2.24 7.92 -12.76
C VAL A 14 2.23 8.03 -11.23
N ASN A 15 1.42 8.94 -10.71
CA ASN A 15 1.10 8.97 -9.29
C ASN A 15 0.10 7.85 -8.98
N VAL A 16 0.59 6.69 -8.53
CA VAL A 16 -0.27 5.60 -8.07
C VAL A 16 -0.92 6.02 -6.75
N SER A 17 -2.12 6.59 -6.83
CA SER A 17 -2.92 6.92 -5.66
C SER A 17 -3.51 5.65 -5.03
N PHE A 18 -2.81 5.06 -4.05
CA PHE A 18 -3.35 3.96 -3.22
C PHE A 18 -4.26 4.54 -2.14
N ALA A 19 -5.48 4.91 -2.52
CA ALA A 19 -6.41 5.49 -1.55
C ALA A 19 -7.29 4.46 -0.83
N GLN A 20 -7.39 3.20 -1.25
CA GLN A 20 -8.56 2.39 -0.84
C GLN A 20 -8.21 0.91 -0.62
N ASN A 21 -8.58 0.42 0.56
CA ASN A 21 -8.58 -0.97 1.03
C ASN A 21 -7.33 -1.45 1.80
N LEU A 22 -6.81 -0.64 2.71
CA LEU A 22 -5.98 -1.16 3.80
C LEU A 22 -6.89 -1.88 4.81
N ILE A 23 -6.68 -3.18 4.95
CA ILE A 23 -7.44 -4.05 5.85
C ILE A 23 -6.53 -4.36 7.04
N PRO A 24 -6.93 -4.05 8.28
CA PRO A 24 -6.15 -4.44 9.45
C PRO A 24 -6.07 -5.96 9.54
N PHE A 25 -4.87 -6.48 9.76
CA PHE A 25 -4.62 -7.91 9.90
C PHE A 25 -3.71 -8.15 11.12
N ARG A 26 -4.01 -9.20 11.89
CA ARG A 26 -3.24 -9.57 13.08
C ARG A 26 -2.36 -10.78 12.77
N LYS A 27 -1.06 -10.69 13.09
CA LYS A 27 -0.11 -11.80 13.01
C LYS A 27 0.57 -11.97 14.37
N GLY A 28 0.25 -13.05 15.07
CA GLY A 28 0.63 -13.21 16.47
C GLY A 28 -0.03 -12.12 17.32
N ASP A 29 0.78 -11.36 18.07
CA ASP A 29 0.30 -10.30 18.95
C ASP A 29 0.34 -8.89 18.36
N LYS A 30 0.82 -8.75 17.12
CA LYS A 30 0.96 -7.45 16.46
C LYS A 30 0.04 -7.31 15.26
N TRP A 31 -0.38 -6.08 15.04
CA TRP A 31 -1.21 -5.63 13.93
C TRP A 31 -0.38 -4.93 12.87
N GLY A 32 -0.82 -5.12 11.63
CA GLY A 32 -0.37 -4.41 10.43
C GLY A 32 -1.55 -4.24 9.48
N TYR A 33 -1.27 -3.83 8.24
CA TYR A 33 -2.30 -3.68 7.22
C TYR A 33 -1.92 -4.42 5.95
N VAL A 34 -2.90 -5.11 5.38
CA VAL A 34 -2.78 -5.83 4.12
C VAL A 34 -3.72 -5.24 3.08
N ASN A 35 -3.42 -5.47 1.80
CA ASN A 35 -4.38 -5.22 0.73
C ASN A 35 -5.33 -6.43 0.53
N LYS A 36 -6.30 -6.32 -0.38
CA LYS A 36 -7.23 -7.42 -0.73
C LYS A 36 -6.56 -8.70 -1.22
N ALA A 37 -5.33 -8.62 -1.74
CA ALA A 37 -4.53 -9.77 -2.15
C ALA A 37 -3.71 -10.37 -0.99
N LYS A 38 -3.95 -9.96 0.27
CA LYS A 38 -3.20 -10.36 1.47
C LYS A 38 -1.70 -9.99 1.44
N LYS A 39 -1.29 -9.07 0.56
CA LYS A 39 0.07 -8.50 0.58
C LYS A 39 0.18 -7.52 1.75
N VAL A 40 1.22 -7.65 2.55
CA VAL A 40 1.55 -6.72 3.64
C VAL A 40 1.94 -5.37 3.04
N ILE A 41 1.24 -4.32 3.47
CA ILE A 41 1.50 -2.93 3.09
C ILE A 41 2.08 -2.16 4.29
N ILE A 42 1.61 -2.49 5.49
CA ILE A 42 2.13 -1.96 6.76
C ILE A 42 2.48 -3.14 7.66
N ASP A 43 3.70 -3.17 8.16
CA ASP A 43 4.25 -4.27 8.96
C ASP A 43 3.48 -4.53 10.26
N PHE A 44 3.58 -5.78 10.75
CA PHE A 44 3.00 -6.24 12.00
C PHE A 44 3.80 -5.77 13.22
N LYS A 45 3.69 -4.48 13.56
CA LYS A 45 4.43 -3.87 14.68
C LYS A 45 3.58 -3.04 15.64
N TYR A 46 2.28 -2.94 15.41
CA TYR A 46 1.37 -2.14 16.22
C TYR A 46 0.59 -3.02 17.20
N ASP A 47 0.23 -2.48 18.35
CA ASP A 47 -0.57 -3.22 19.34
C ASP A 47 -2.06 -3.22 19.01
N ASN A 48 -2.53 -2.24 18.22
CA ASN A 48 -3.90 -2.13 17.74
C ASN A 48 -3.95 -1.57 16.31
N ALA A 49 -5.03 -1.88 15.58
CA ALA A 49 -5.33 -1.33 14.26
C ALA A 49 -6.84 -1.25 14.03
N ASN A 50 -7.31 -0.13 13.46
CA ASN A 50 -8.72 0.10 13.15
C ASN A 50 -8.95 -0.03 11.63
N PRO A 51 -10.13 -0.48 11.18
CA PRO A 51 -10.48 -0.44 9.76
C PRO A 51 -10.41 0.98 9.22
N PHE A 52 -9.78 1.16 8.06
CA PHE A 52 -9.88 2.42 7.33
C PHE A 52 -11.29 2.53 6.74
N GLN A 53 -12.13 3.36 7.34
CA GLN A 53 -13.41 3.78 6.79
C GLN A 53 -13.28 5.25 6.41
N ARG A 54 -13.77 5.63 5.22
CA ARG A 54 -14.02 7.05 4.94
C ARG A 54 -15.25 7.45 5.75
N ALA A 55 -15.12 8.49 6.56
CA ALA A 55 -16.26 9.15 7.19
C ALA A 55 -17.15 9.81 6.13
#